data_AF-A0AA47EJS2-F1
#
_entry.id   AF-A0AA47EJS2-F1
#
_cell.length_a   1.000
_cell.length_b   1.000
_cell.length_c   1.000
_cell.angle_alpha   90.00
_cell.angle_beta   90.00
_cell.angle_gamma   90.00
#
_symmetry.space_group_name_H-M   'P 1'
#
loop_
_entity.id
_entity.type
_entity.pdbx_description
1 polymer ?
#
loop_
_entity_poly.entity_id
_entity_poly.type
_entity_poly.pdbx_seq_one_letter_code
_entity_poly.pdbx_strand_id
1 'polypeptide(L)'
;MPQNSKKEEKEILYGVQKQQLKDLSAKEYKALKELCFLSKNMYNVALYNIRQHYFTQNKFLSYIKNYHVCKTNENYVILNSNSSQQIMKIVDANFKSFFGLLKLAKAGKYKYSDVRMPSYLPKIAYLKLYFVNSMLLQINLQYQCLLLSKVFMAKLRLRCQKI
;
A
#
# COMPACT_ATOMS: atom_id res chain seq x y z
N MET A 1 -35.33 -20.91 -30.02
CA MET A 1 -33.93 -20.46 -29.85
C MET A 1 -33.95 -19.17 -29.04
N PRO A 2 -33.38 -19.10 -27.84
CA PRO A 2 -33.36 -17.86 -27.06
C PRO A 2 -32.24 -16.93 -27.55
N GLN A 3 -32.60 -15.69 -27.83
CA GLN A 3 -31.70 -14.62 -28.26
C GLN A 3 -30.84 -14.12 -27.09
N ASN A 4 -29.55 -13.98 -27.36
CA ASN A 4 -28.52 -13.56 -26.43
C ASN A 4 -28.67 -12.04 -26.14
N SER A 5 -29.14 -11.69 -24.94
CA SER A 5 -29.22 -10.29 -24.51
C SER A 5 -27.82 -9.75 -24.21
N LYS A 6 -27.31 -8.91 -25.10
CA LYS A 6 -26.08 -8.14 -24.88
C LYS A 6 -26.31 -7.25 -23.66
N LYS A 7 -25.62 -7.54 -22.55
CA LYS A 7 -25.48 -6.60 -21.42
C LYS A 7 -24.75 -5.38 -21.95
N GLU A 8 -25.42 -4.24 -21.98
CA GLU A 8 -24.78 -2.94 -22.20
C GLU A 8 -23.82 -2.66 -21.04
N GLU A 9 -22.53 -2.84 -21.28
CA GLU A 9 -21.48 -2.39 -20.37
C GLU A 9 -21.44 -0.86 -20.42
N LYS A 10 -22.07 -0.21 -19.43
CA LYS A 10 -21.88 1.23 -19.21
C LYS A 10 -20.39 1.49 -18.98
N GLU A 11 -19.75 2.18 -19.92
CA GLU A 11 -18.37 2.62 -19.79
C GLU A 11 -18.31 3.68 -18.68
N ILE A 12 -17.97 3.25 -17.46
CA ILE A 12 -17.81 4.15 -16.32
C ILE A 12 -16.53 4.95 -16.56
N LEU A 13 -16.67 6.22 -16.94
CA LEU A 13 -15.55 7.14 -17.08
C LEU A 13 -15.03 7.52 -15.70
N TYR A 14 -13.85 7.01 -15.33
CA TYR A 14 -13.16 7.39 -14.10
C TYR A 14 -12.25 8.60 -14.37
N GLY A 15 -12.54 9.75 -13.76
CA GLY A 15 -11.63 10.89 -13.74
C GLY A 15 -10.46 10.64 -12.79
N VAL A 16 -9.22 10.81 -13.27
CA VAL A 16 -8.01 10.74 -12.42
C VAL A 16 -7.39 12.13 -12.31
N GLN A 17 -7.44 12.72 -11.13
CA GLN A 17 -6.72 13.96 -10.86
C GLN A 17 -5.28 13.64 -10.43
N LYS A 18 -4.31 14.11 -11.22
CA LYS A 18 -2.88 14.05 -10.87
C LYS A 18 -2.42 15.45 -10.50
N GLN A 19 -2.15 15.67 -9.21
CA GLN A 19 -1.57 16.92 -8.74
C GLN A 19 -0.07 16.75 -8.56
N GLN A 20 0.71 17.62 -9.19
CA GLN A 20 2.12 17.75 -8.86
C GLN A 20 2.25 18.66 -7.63
N LEU A 21 2.94 18.17 -6.60
CA LEU A 21 3.30 19.00 -5.46
C LEU A 21 4.36 20.00 -5.92
N LYS A 22 4.01 21.28 -5.93
CA LYS A 22 4.93 22.40 -6.19
C LYS A 22 5.40 22.97 -4.84
N ASP A 23 6.54 23.65 -4.85
CA ASP A 23 7.05 24.44 -3.71
C ASP A 23 7.45 23.65 -2.45
N LEU A 24 7.85 22.38 -2.59
CA LEU A 24 8.47 21.62 -1.50
C LEU A 24 9.89 22.12 -1.24
N SER A 25 10.19 22.42 0.02
CA SER A 25 11.59 22.59 0.45
C SER A 25 12.37 21.28 0.27
N ALA A 26 13.69 21.38 0.12
CA ALA A 26 14.56 20.20 0.01
C ALA A 26 14.40 19.23 1.20
N LYS A 27 14.07 19.76 2.39
CA LYS A 27 13.84 18.97 3.60
C LYS A 27 12.54 18.19 3.55
N GLU A 28 11.45 18.81 3.09
CA GLU A 28 10.15 18.15 2.94
C GLU A 28 10.18 17.09 1.83
N TYR A 29 10.83 17.39 0.70
CA TYR A 29 11.03 16.42 -0.36
C TYR A 29 11.79 15.19 0.15
N LYS A 30 12.88 15.41 0.91
CA LYS A 30 13.63 14.31 1.54
C LYS A 30 12.76 13.51 2.52
N ALA A 31 11.91 14.17 3.30
CA ALA A 31 10.98 13.50 4.20
C ALA A 31 9.96 12.64 3.45
N LEU A 32 9.33 13.15 2.39
CA LEU A 32 8.41 12.37 1.56
C LEU A 32 9.11 11.16 0.92
N LYS A 33 10.32 11.35 0.40
CA LYS A 33 11.11 10.27 -0.19
C LYS A 33 11.40 9.16 0.82
N GLU A 34 11.75 9.51 2.06
CA GLU A 34 11.95 8.56 3.15
C GLU A 34 10.65 7.82 3.52
N LEU A 35 9.50 8.50 3.57
CA LEU A 35 8.21 7.87 3.82
C LEU A 35 7.84 6.84 2.74
N CYS A 36 8.09 7.16 1.46
CA CYS A 36 7.87 6.23 0.36
C CYS A 36 8.82 5.02 0.42
N PHE A 37 10.05 5.22 0.89
CA PHE A 37 11.01 4.14 1.10
C PHE A 37 10.59 3.22 2.27
N LEU A 38 10.16 3.79 3.39
CA LEU A 38 9.61 3.07 4.54
C LEU A 38 8.33 2.32 4.16
N SER A 39 7.48 2.91 3.32
CA SER A 39 6.27 2.26 2.80
C SER A 39 6.62 0.99 2.01
N LYS A 40 7.66 1.06 1.17
CA LYS A 40 8.19 -0.11 0.45
C LYS A 40 8.74 -1.17 1.41
N ASN A 41 9.46 -0.77 2.46
CA ASN A 41 9.93 -1.73 3.47
C ASN A 41 8.77 -2.44 4.16
N MET A 42 7.76 -1.68 4.59
CA MET A 42 6.57 -2.22 5.24
C MET A 42 5.82 -3.21 4.34
N TYR A 43 5.72 -2.91 3.04
CA TYR A 43 5.17 -3.83 2.05
C TYR A 43 5.95 -5.14 1.98
N ASN A 44 7.28 -5.06 1.87
CA ASN A 44 8.14 -6.24 1.81
C ASN A 44 8.09 -7.08 3.10
N VAL A 45 8.00 -6.45 4.28
CA VAL A 45 7.81 -7.14 5.57
C VAL A 45 6.50 -7.91 5.58
N ALA A 46 5.39 -7.25 5.24
CA ALA A 46 4.08 -7.88 5.21
C ALA A 46 3.99 -9.02 4.19
N LEU A 47 4.62 -8.83 3.01
CA LEU A 47 4.72 -9.84 1.96
C LEU A 47 5.56 -11.04 2.41
N TYR A 48 6.69 -10.79 3.08
CA TYR A 48 7.58 -11.83 3.59
C TYR A 48 6.83 -12.76 4.53
N ASN A 49 6.11 -12.22 5.52
CA ASN A 49 5.35 -13.02 6.49
C ASN A 49 4.32 -13.93 5.81
N ILE A 50 3.58 -13.40 4.82
CA ILE A 50 2.60 -14.19 4.08
C ILE A 50 3.28 -15.29 3.26
N ARG A 51 4.36 -14.96 2.53
CA ARG A 51 5.08 -15.94 1.69
C ARG A 51 5.70 -17.04 2.53
N GLN A 52 6.37 -16.69 3.63
CA GLN A 52 6.96 -17.67 4.54
C GLN A 52 5.91 -18.62 5.12
N HIS A 53 4.79 -18.08 5.59
CA HIS A 53 3.69 -18.91 6.10
C HIS A 53 3.06 -19.76 4.99
N TYR A 54 2.93 -19.22 3.77
CA TYR A 54 2.37 -19.96 2.64
C TYR A 54 3.26 -21.13 2.21
N PHE A 55 4.58 -20.95 2.13
CA PHE A 55 5.49 -22.02 1.73
C PHE A 55 5.67 -23.09 2.82
N THR A 56 5.61 -22.71 4.09
CA THR A 56 5.79 -23.65 5.21
C THR A 56 4.51 -24.42 5.54
N GLN A 57 3.35 -23.76 5.52
CA GLN A 57 2.08 -24.32 5.98
C GLN A 57 1.08 -24.60 4.85
N ASN A 58 1.39 -24.23 3.60
CA ASN A 58 0.46 -24.24 2.46
C ASN A 58 -0.87 -23.50 2.73
N LYS A 59 -0.85 -22.52 3.64
CA LYS A 59 -2.03 -21.77 4.08
C LYS A 59 -1.80 -20.27 3.95
N PHE A 60 -2.84 -19.55 3.57
CA PHE A 60 -2.80 -18.09 3.50
C PHE A 60 -2.81 -17.47 4.91
N LEU A 61 -1.87 -16.58 5.17
CA LEU A 61 -1.84 -15.77 6.39
C LEU A 61 -2.75 -14.56 6.21
N SER A 62 -3.90 -14.54 6.90
CA SER A 62 -4.85 -13.44 6.82
C SER A 62 -4.27 -12.13 7.35
N TYR A 63 -4.81 -11.01 6.86
CA TYR A 63 -4.48 -9.66 7.36
C TYR A 63 -4.40 -9.56 8.90
N ILE A 64 -5.38 -10.09 9.62
CA ILE A 64 -5.44 -9.98 11.10
C ILE A 64 -4.23 -10.68 11.73
N LYS A 65 -3.91 -11.89 11.27
CA LYS A 65 -2.75 -12.63 11.78
C LYS A 65 -1.44 -11.93 11.41
N ASN A 66 -1.32 -11.45 10.18
CA ASN A 66 -0.13 -10.73 9.73
C ASN A 66 0.06 -9.41 10.49
N TYR A 67 -1.02 -8.70 10.80
CA TYR A 67 -1.00 -7.47 11.60
C TYR A 67 -0.29 -7.66 12.95
N HIS A 68 -0.58 -8.76 13.66
CA HIS A 68 0.04 -9.02 14.96
C HIS A 68 1.55 -9.26 14.88
N VAL A 69 2.05 -9.78 13.75
CA VAL A 69 3.48 -9.94 13.49
C VAL A 69 4.10 -8.62 13.04
N CYS A 70 3.43 -7.90 12.14
CA CYS A 70 3.90 -6.65 11.58
C CYS A 70 3.96 -5.50 12.58
N LYS A 71 3.08 -5.46 13.59
CA LYS A 71 3.02 -4.35 14.57
C LYS A 71 4.31 -4.18 15.37
N THR A 72 5.11 -5.24 15.51
CA THR A 72 6.38 -5.22 16.25
C THR A 72 7.55 -4.76 15.39
N ASN A 73 7.35 -4.61 14.07
CA ASN A 73 8.39 -4.19 13.16
C ASN A 73 8.69 -2.68 13.29
N GLU A 74 9.96 -2.30 13.23
CA GLU A 74 10.39 -0.90 13.29
C GLU A 74 9.73 -0.01 12.23
N ASN A 75 9.53 -0.52 11.01
CA ASN A 75 8.93 0.26 9.92
C ASN A 75 7.48 0.62 10.22
N TYR A 76 6.78 -0.23 10.98
CA TYR A 76 5.39 0.02 11.39
C TYR A 76 5.31 1.26 12.30
N VAL A 77 6.21 1.33 13.28
CA VAL A 77 6.27 2.42 14.25
C VAL A 77 6.74 3.72 13.58
N ILE A 78 7.76 3.64 12.74
CA ILE A 78 8.33 4.83 12.07
C ILE A 78 7.32 5.43 11.09
N LEU A 79 6.70 4.64 10.21
CA LEU A 79 5.83 5.17 9.16
C LEU A 79 4.54 5.81 9.71
N ASN A 80 4.06 5.34 10.87
CA ASN A 80 2.73 5.51 11.48
C ASN A 80 1.83 4.28 11.29
N SER A 81 0.97 4.02 12.29
CA SER A 81 0.10 2.85 12.35
C SER A 81 -0.95 2.79 11.23
N ASN A 82 -1.51 3.94 10.83
CA ASN A 82 -2.57 3.99 9.81
C ASN A 82 -2.03 3.65 8.43
N SER A 83 -0.94 4.31 8.01
CA SER A 83 -0.26 4.06 6.74
C SER A 83 0.26 2.63 6.66
N SER A 84 0.85 2.12 7.74
CA SER A 84 1.32 0.74 7.81
C SER A 84 0.18 -0.27 7.64
N GLN A 85 -0.98 -0.03 8.27
CA GLN A 85 -2.17 -0.85 8.07
C GLN A 85 -2.72 -0.82 6.64
N GLN A 86 -2.75 0.35 6.00
CA GLN A 86 -3.19 0.45 4.60
C GLN A 86 -2.27 -0.33 3.67
N ILE A 87 -0.96 -0.28 3.89
CA ILE A 87 0.02 -1.05 3.11
C ILE A 87 -0.20 -2.56 3.30
N MET A 88 -0.42 -3.02 4.53
CA MET A 88 -0.71 -4.43 4.80
C MET A 88 -2.00 -4.89 4.11
N LYS A 89 -3.04 -4.05 4.06
CA LYS A 89 -4.28 -4.35 3.33
C LYS A 89 -4.06 -4.45 1.83
N ILE A 90 -3.18 -3.63 1.26
CA ILE A 90 -2.80 -3.74 -0.16
C ILE A 90 -2.12 -5.07 -0.43
N VAL A 91 -1.21 -5.52 0.43
CA VAL A 91 -0.58 -6.84 0.29
C VAL A 91 -1.62 -7.95 0.38
N ASP A 92 -2.53 -7.89 1.36
CA ASP A 92 -3.63 -8.85 1.51
C ASP A 92 -4.53 -8.90 0.27
N ALA A 93 -4.89 -7.73 -0.29
CA ALA A 93 -5.66 -7.62 -1.52
C ALA A 93 -4.92 -8.22 -2.73
N ASN A 94 -3.62 -7.98 -2.86
CA ASN A 94 -2.80 -8.57 -3.93
C ASN A 94 -2.82 -10.10 -3.89
N PHE A 95 -2.74 -10.70 -2.69
CA PHE A 95 -2.86 -12.15 -2.54
C PHE A 95 -4.26 -12.67 -2.83
N LYS A 96 -5.31 -11.95 -2.42
CA LYS A 96 -6.69 -12.30 -2.77
C LYS A 96 -6.89 -12.33 -4.29
N SER A 97 -6.37 -11.34 -5.01
CA SER A 97 -6.38 -11.31 -6.48
C SER A 97 -5.60 -12.48 -7.07
N PHE A 98 -4.41 -12.79 -6.55
CA PHE A 98 -3.62 -13.96 -6.96
C PHE A 98 -4.40 -15.28 -6.80
N PHE A 99 -5.05 -15.50 -5.65
CA PHE A 99 -5.88 -16.69 -5.46
C PHE A 99 -7.12 -16.70 -6.36
N GLY A 100 -7.70 -15.54 -6.65
CA GLY A 100 -8.76 -15.39 -7.64
C GLY A 100 -8.32 -15.86 -9.03
N LEU A 101 -7.15 -15.41 -9.49
CA LEU A 101 -6.56 -15.83 -10.77
C LEU A 101 -6.25 -17.34 -10.79
N LEU A 102 -5.73 -17.90 -9.69
CA LEU A 102 -5.52 -19.34 -9.56
C LEU A 102 -6.82 -20.14 -9.71
N LYS A 103 -7.93 -19.66 -9.13
CA LYS A 103 -9.24 -20.32 -9.28
C LYS A 103 -9.74 -20.26 -10.72
N LEU A 104 -9.58 -19.11 -11.40
CA LEU A 104 -9.96 -18.97 -12.81
C LEU A 104 -9.13 -19.85 -13.73
N ALA A 105 -7.82 -19.96 -13.47
CA ALA A 105 -6.94 -20.85 -14.21
C ALA A 105 -7.32 -22.33 -14.03
N LYS A 106 -7.67 -22.73 -12.80
CA LYS A 106 -8.24 -24.06 -12.50
C LYS A 106 -9.54 -24.36 -13.24
N ALA A 107 -10.37 -23.35 -13.46
CA ALA A 107 -11.60 -23.47 -14.23
C ALA A 107 -11.39 -23.40 -15.76
N GLY A 108 -10.15 -23.30 -16.25
CA GLY A 108 -9.85 -23.15 -17.68
C GLY A 108 -10.18 -21.77 -18.27
N LYS A 109 -10.54 -20.79 -17.43
CA LYS A 109 -10.94 -19.43 -17.85
C LYS A 109 -9.77 -18.46 -17.90
N TYR A 110 -8.57 -18.89 -17.53
CA TYR A 110 -7.35 -18.08 -17.49
C TYR A 110 -6.12 -18.95 -17.71
N LYS A 111 -5.04 -18.39 -18.25
CA LYS A 111 -3.80 -19.14 -18.49
C LYS A 111 -3.00 -19.23 -17.20
N TYR A 112 -2.56 -20.44 -16.84
CA TYR A 112 -1.69 -20.65 -15.67
C TYR A 112 -0.34 -19.93 -15.76
N SER A 113 0.22 -19.80 -16.97
CA SER A 113 1.49 -19.10 -17.24
C SER A 113 1.49 -17.64 -16.78
N ASP A 114 0.31 -17.03 -16.74
CA ASP A 114 0.14 -15.60 -16.48
C ASP A 114 -0.10 -15.35 -14.98
N VAL A 115 -0.38 -16.39 -14.20
CA VAL A 115 -0.64 -16.28 -12.77
C VAL A 115 0.68 -16.19 -11.99
N ARG A 116 1.02 -14.98 -11.55
CA ARG A 116 2.24 -14.71 -10.79
C ARG A 116 1.94 -14.38 -9.33
N MET A 117 2.68 -15.01 -8.42
CA MET A 117 2.63 -14.66 -7.01
C MET A 117 3.17 -13.24 -6.79
N PRO A 118 2.58 -12.44 -5.86
CA PRO A 118 3.12 -11.13 -5.52
C PRO A 118 4.61 -11.18 -5.17
N SER A 119 5.40 -10.34 -5.84
CA SER A 119 6.87 -10.29 -5.73
C SER A 119 7.32 -9.16 -4.80
N TYR A 120 8.52 -9.32 -4.24
CA TYR A 120 9.15 -8.28 -3.45
C TYR A 120 9.49 -7.07 -4.31
N LEU A 121 9.36 -5.88 -3.73
CA LEU A 121 9.83 -4.65 -4.34
C LEU A 121 11.36 -4.57 -4.24
N PRO A 122 12.06 -4.04 -5.26
CA PRO A 122 13.52 -3.91 -5.24
C PRO A 122 14.04 -3.11 -4.04
N LYS A 123 15.28 -3.38 -3.63
CA LYS A 123 15.90 -2.77 -2.44
C LYS A 123 15.85 -1.23 -2.47
N ILE A 124 16.11 -0.62 -3.62
CA ILE A 124 16.20 0.84 -3.83
C ILE A 124 14.89 1.42 -4.42
N ALA A 125 13.80 0.65 -4.42
CA ALA A 125 12.51 1.12 -4.91
C ALA A 125 11.76 1.98 -3.88
N TYR A 126 10.72 2.66 -4.37
CA TYR A 126 9.77 3.42 -3.56
C TYR A 126 8.38 2.86 -3.78
N LEU A 127 7.56 2.89 -2.74
CA LEU A 127 6.13 2.60 -2.83
C LEU A 127 5.35 3.89 -2.61
N LYS A 128 4.19 4.00 -3.27
CA LYS A 128 3.24 5.09 -2.99
C LYS A 128 2.90 5.10 -1.50
N LEU A 129 2.90 6.28 -0.91
CA LEU A 129 2.46 6.46 0.46
C LEU A 129 0.93 6.44 0.49
N TYR A 130 0.36 5.63 1.38
CA TYR A 130 -1.08 5.58 1.63
C TYR A 130 -1.35 6.15 3.01
N PHE A 131 -2.26 7.12 3.10
CA PHE A 131 -2.69 7.70 4.36
C PHE A 131 -4.20 7.98 4.30
N VAL A 132 -4.78 8.17 5.48
CA VAL A 132 -6.19 8.53 5.64
C VAL A 132 -6.33 10.04 5.60
N ASN A 133 -7.45 10.55 5.08
CA ASN A 133 -7.68 12.00 5.00
C ASN A 133 -7.62 12.69 6.36
N SER A 134 -7.96 12.00 7.46
CA SER A 134 -7.83 12.52 8.83
C SER A 134 -6.37 12.78 9.27
N MET A 135 -5.39 12.30 8.50
CA MET A 135 -3.96 12.59 8.72
C MET A 135 -3.51 13.87 8.00
N LEU A 136 -4.36 14.43 7.12
CA LEU A 136 -4.13 15.73 6.49
C LEU A 136 -4.83 16.82 7.28
N LEU A 137 -4.08 17.85 7.64
CA LEU A 137 -4.62 19.07 8.21
C LEU A 137 -4.63 20.16 7.14
N GLN A 138 -5.82 20.66 6.81
CA GLN A 138 -5.95 21.83 5.93
C GLN A 138 -5.55 23.08 6.70
N ILE A 139 -4.58 23.84 6.20
CA ILE A 139 -4.23 25.14 6.79
C ILE A 139 -4.98 26.25 6.05
N ASN A 140 -4.90 26.28 4.72
CA ASN A 140 -5.62 27.22 3.86
C ASN A 140 -5.79 26.60 2.46
N LEU A 141 -6.35 27.32 1.48
CA LEU A 141 -6.58 26.78 0.12
C LEU A 141 -5.31 26.24 -0.58
N GLN A 142 -4.12 26.70 -0.21
CA GLN A 142 -2.86 26.34 -0.87
C GLN A 142 -2.01 25.34 -0.08
N TYR A 143 -2.22 25.22 1.24
CA TYR A 143 -1.33 24.43 2.11
C TYR A 143 -2.07 23.37 2.94
N GLN A 144 -1.52 22.16 2.91
CA GLN A 144 -1.92 21.02 3.73
C GLN A 144 -0.71 20.43 4.46
N CYS A 145 -0.88 20.06 5.72
CA CYS A 145 0.13 19.37 6.50
C CYS A 145 -0.21 17.89 6.66
N LEU A 146 0.79 17.02 6.46
CA LEU A 146 0.70 15.60 6.76
C LEU A 146 1.17 15.35 8.20
N LEU A 147 0.33 14.74 9.03
CA LEU A 147 0.65 14.43 10.42
C LEU A 147 1.62 13.25 10.54
N LEU A 148 2.89 13.51 10.86
CA LEU A 148 3.93 12.48 10.92
C LEU A 148 4.07 11.86 12.32
N SER A 149 4.58 10.63 12.38
CA SER A 149 4.87 9.99 13.67
C SER A 149 5.98 10.74 14.43
N LYS A 150 5.89 10.79 15.76
CA LYS A 150 6.93 11.41 16.61
C LYS A 150 8.31 10.82 16.35
N VAL A 151 8.37 9.51 16.12
CA VAL A 151 9.61 8.75 15.82
C VAL A 151 10.20 9.20 14.48
N PHE A 152 9.37 9.36 13.45
CA PHE A 152 9.82 9.84 12.15
C PHE A 152 10.31 11.29 12.21
N MET A 153 9.59 12.15 12.93
CA MET A 153 9.96 13.55 13.14
C MET A 153 11.33 13.65 13.83
N ALA A 154 11.55 12.84 14.87
CA ALA A 154 12.84 12.76 15.56
C ALA A 154 13.97 12.28 14.63
N LYS A 155 13.71 11.24 13.82
CA LYS A 155 14.68 10.67 12.86
C LYS A 155 15.21 11.72 11.87
N LEU A 156 14.35 12.61 11.39
CA LEU A 156 14.73 13.65 10.42
C LEU A 156 14.97 15.04 11.04
N ARG A 157 14.99 15.14 12.38
CA ARG A 157 15.09 16.41 13.12
C ARG A 157 14.10 17.45 12.56
N LEU A 158 12.88 17.00 12.30
CA LEU A 158 11.77 17.85 11.89
C LEU A 158 11.15 18.45 13.15
N ARG A 159 10.90 19.76 13.12
CA ARG A 159 10.16 20.43 14.21
C ARG A 159 8.71 20.55 13.78
N CYS A 160 7.79 20.38 14.74
CA CYS A 160 6.42 20.79 14.52
C CYS A 160 6.42 22.31 14.32
N GLN A 161 6.02 22.78 13.15
CA GLN A 161 5.71 24.19 12.99
C GLN A 161 4.42 24.43 13.77
N LYS A 162 4.43 25.35 14.73
CA LYS A 162 3.19 25.84 15.32
C LYS A 162 2.44 26.54 14.19
N ILE A 163 1.27 26.02 13.86
CA ILE A 163 0.31 26.64 12.95
C ILE A 163 -0.38 27.76 13.71
#